data_AF-A0A8H9TB14-F1
#
_entry.id   AF-A0A8H9TB14-F1
#
_cell.length_a   1.000
_cell.length_b   1.000
_cell.length_c   1.000
_cell.angle_alpha   90.00
_cell.angle_beta   90.00
_cell.angle_gamma   90.00
#
_symmetry.space_group_name_H-M   'P 1'
#
loop_
_entity.id
_entity.type
_entity.pdbx_description
1 polymer ?
#
loop_
_entity_poly.entity_id
_entity_poly.type
_entity_poly.pdbx_seq_one_letter_code
_entity_poly.pdbx_strand_id
1 'polypeptide(L)'
;MQLSEWSVLLLLLKLASYIAIVGLAGTLLMRFMCGNSNVAEHHLISFHQFLKRWQITCVVTGSIAALLQVPIEAGAMAESGFMGMFDPFMLEIVWQSVIGDQARFRIPALIIALISACMWNVESDDNVAGYKNGAVILIMLGFIAYSFTFTGHSANENGLVKSILTFHLIAIASWLGSLWPLYKSCTLLPTSEVKRLMHYFGQLAIVIVFVLLISGLTLLL
;
A
#
# COMPACT_ATOMS: atom_id res chain seq x y z
N MET A 1 -30.39 7.51 3.97
CA MET A 1 -29.50 6.34 3.73
C MET A 1 -29.36 5.59 5.03
N GLN A 2 -29.97 4.41 5.15
CA GLN A 2 -29.67 3.50 6.27
C GLN A 2 -28.33 2.82 5.94
N LEU A 3 -27.35 2.93 6.84
CA LEU A 3 -26.10 2.18 6.73
C LEU A 3 -26.43 0.70 6.94
N SER A 4 -26.35 -0.12 5.90
CA SER A 4 -26.44 -1.57 6.06
C SER A 4 -25.15 -2.12 6.67
N GLU A 5 -25.22 -3.21 7.43
CA GLU A 5 -24.05 -3.87 8.03
C GLU A 5 -22.99 -4.21 6.97
N TRP A 6 -23.44 -4.64 5.79
CA TRP A 6 -22.62 -4.89 4.61
C TRP A 6 -21.84 -3.65 4.15
N SER A 7 -22.48 -2.49 4.10
CA SER A 7 -21.83 -1.24 3.67
C SER A 7 -20.69 -0.83 4.62
N VAL A 8 -20.87 -1.04 5.93
CA VAL A 8 -19.84 -0.78 6.94
C VAL A 8 -18.68 -1.76 6.76
N LEU A 9 -18.98 -3.05 6.57
CA LEU A 9 -17.97 -4.08 6.37
C LEU A 9 -17.13 -3.83 5.12
N LEU A 10 -17.77 -3.53 3.99
CA LEU A 10 -17.09 -3.17 2.72
C LEU A 10 -16.24 -1.91 2.86
N LEU A 11 -16.71 -0.91 3.60
CA LEU A 11 -15.92 0.29 3.90
C LEU A 11 -14.66 -0.06 4.70
N LEU A 12 -14.76 -0.93 5.70
CA LEU A 12 -13.62 -1.36 6.51
C LEU A 12 -12.59 -2.13 5.68
N LEU A 13 -13.02 -3.01 4.78
CA LEU A 13 -12.11 -3.73 3.87
C LEU A 13 -11.40 -2.77 2.92
N LYS A 14 -12.11 -1.76 2.41
CA LYS A 14 -11.55 -0.73 1.55
C LYS A 14 -10.51 0.13 2.30
N LEU A 15 -10.78 0.49 3.55
CA LEU A 15 -9.83 1.19 4.42
C LEU A 15 -8.58 0.33 4.68
N ALA A 16 -8.76 -0.94 5.05
CA ALA A 16 -7.66 -1.88 5.29
C ALA A 16 -6.79 -2.07 4.04
N SER A 17 -7.43 -2.14 2.87
CA SER A 17 -6.78 -2.14 1.56
C SER A 17 -5.94 -0.89 1.30
N TYR A 18 -6.40 0.30 1.71
CA TYR A 18 -5.63 1.54 1.61
C TYR A 18 -4.48 1.60 2.63
N ILE A 19 -4.66 1.07 3.83
CA ILE A 19 -3.59 0.99 4.83
C ILE A 19 -2.40 0.18 4.29
N ALA A 20 -2.65 -0.90 3.54
CA ALA A 20 -1.58 -1.70 2.95
C ALA A 20 -0.73 -0.94 1.92
N ILE A 21 -1.36 -0.21 0.98
CA ILE A 21 -0.62 0.54 -0.05
C ILE A 21 0.15 1.71 0.58
N VAL A 22 -0.49 2.43 1.50
CA VAL A 22 0.11 3.55 2.25
C VAL A 22 1.28 3.04 3.09
N GLY A 23 1.11 1.92 3.82
CA GLY A 23 2.15 1.30 4.61
C GLY A 23 3.35 0.86 3.77
N LEU A 24 3.12 0.17 2.65
CA LEU A 24 4.18 -0.29 1.74
C LEU A 24 4.96 0.87 1.11
N ALA A 25 4.26 1.87 0.56
CA ALA A 25 4.88 3.02 -0.08
C ALA A 25 5.66 3.87 0.94
N GLY A 26 5.07 4.10 2.11
CA GLY A 26 5.69 4.84 3.20
C GLY A 26 6.96 4.19 3.73
N THR A 27 6.94 2.89 4.02
CA THR A 27 8.14 2.20 4.52
C THR A 27 9.23 2.11 3.46
N LEU A 28 8.87 1.93 2.19
CA LEU A 28 9.83 1.95 1.08
C LEU A 28 10.51 3.32 0.92
N LEU A 29 9.74 4.41 0.99
CA LEU A 29 10.30 5.77 0.95
C LEU A 29 11.26 6.01 2.12
N MET A 30 10.89 5.59 3.33
CA MET A 30 11.74 5.77 4.51
C MET A 30 13.03 4.96 4.43
N ARG A 31 12.98 3.72 3.92
CA ARG A 31 14.20 2.94 3.63
C ARG A 31 15.11 3.65 2.66
N PHE A 32 14.55 4.17 1.57
CA PHE A 32 15.32 4.92 0.57
C PHE A 32 16.03 6.13 1.18
N MET A 33 15.33 6.88 2.04
CA MET A 33 15.89 8.05 2.72
C MET A 33 16.94 7.71 3.79
N CYS A 34 16.81 6.55 4.44
CA CYS A 34 17.77 6.08 5.46
C CYS A 34 18.99 5.37 4.88
N GLY A 35 19.00 5.01 3.59
CA GLY A 35 20.09 4.28 2.96
C GLY A 35 21.45 4.99 2.96
N ASN A 36 21.47 6.32 3.11
CA ASN A 36 22.68 7.14 3.10
C ASN A 36 23.01 7.74 4.48
N SER A 37 22.66 7.02 5.55
CA SER A 37 22.75 7.50 6.93
C SER A 37 24.09 7.20 7.59
N ASN A 38 24.62 8.16 8.36
CA ASN A 38 25.94 8.05 9.02
C ASN A 38 25.80 7.81 10.54
N VAL A 39 24.73 7.13 10.96
CA VAL A 39 24.39 6.94 12.38
C VAL A 39 25.04 5.68 12.90
N ALA A 40 25.21 5.62 14.22
CA ALA A 40 25.47 4.36 14.90
C ALA A 40 24.45 3.29 14.47
N GLU A 41 24.98 2.14 14.06
CA GLU A 41 24.25 1.01 13.48
C GLU A 41 23.06 0.58 14.34
N HIS A 42 23.22 0.59 15.67
CA HIS A 42 22.17 0.20 16.62
C HIS A 42 20.88 1.03 16.51
N HIS A 43 20.98 2.36 16.32
CA HIS A 43 19.80 3.22 16.16
C HIS A 43 19.09 2.95 14.83
N LEU A 44 19.86 2.69 13.77
CA LEU A 44 19.32 2.35 12.45
C LEU A 44 18.66 0.98 12.44
N ILE A 45 19.28 -0.04 13.05
CA ILE A 45 18.69 -1.38 13.18
C ILE A 45 17.36 -1.29 13.93
N SER A 46 17.31 -0.56 15.05
CA SER A 46 16.07 -0.37 15.83
C SER A 46 14.96 0.29 15.01
N PHE A 47 15.31 1.32 14.22
CA PHE A 47 14.36 2.00 13.34
C PHE A 47 13.88 1.10 12.19
N HIS A 48 14.77 0.38 11.53
CA HIS A 48 14.42 -0.55 10.46
C HIS A 48 13.62 -1.76 10.96
N GLN A 49 13.86 -2.25 12.17
CA GLN A 49 13.03 -3.28 12.82
C GLN A 49 11.61 -2.76 13.04
N PHE A 50 11.46 -1.51 13.47
CA PHE A 50 10.14 -0.86 13.54
C PHE A 50 9.48 -0.77 12.15
N LEU A 51 10.20 -0.31 11.12
CA LEU A 51 9.68 -0.25 9.75
C LEU A 51 9.22 -1.63 9.24
N LYS A 52 10.02 -2.67 9.47
CA LYS A 52 9.68 -4.06 9.09
C LYS A 52 8.39 -4.51 9.77
N ARG A 53 8.26 -4.33 11.09
CA ARG A 53 7.05 -4.70 11.84
C ARG A 53 5.83 -3.94 11.31
N TRP A 54 5.96 -2.64 11.11
CA TRP A 54 4.89 -1.79 10.59
C TRP A 54 4.45 -2.22 9.18
N GLN A 55 5.42 -2.48 8.30
CA GLN A 55 5.16 -2.98 6.95
C GLN A 55 4.40 -4.31 6.97
N ILE A 56 4.85 -5.27 7.78
CA ILE A 56 4.20 -6.58 7.92
C ILE A 56 2.76 -6.40 8.40
N THR A 57 2.53 -5.58 9.44
CA THR A 57 1.16 -5.31 9.93
C THR A 57 0.27 -4.74 8.82
N CYS A 58 0.74 -3.74 8.09
CA CYS A 58 -0.03 -3.13 7.00
C CYS A 58 -0.36 -4.13 5.88
N VAL A 59 0.63 -4.93 5.47
CA VAL A 59 0.45 -5.94 4.42
C VAL A 59 -0.49 -7.05 4.87
N VAL A 60 -0.35 -7.56 6.09
CA VAL A 60 -1.27 -8.58 6.65
C VAL A 60 -2.70 -8.05 6.68
N THR A 61 -2.90 -6.82 7.16
CA THR A 61 -4.22 -6.17 7.15
C THR A 61 -4.80 -6.06 5.74
N GLY A 62 -3.98 -5.68 4.75
CA GLY A 62 -4.40 -5.64 3.35
C GLY A 62 -4.70 -7.01 2.75
N SER A 63 -3.93 -8.04 3.09
CA SER A 63 -4.14 -9.41 2.62
C SER A 63 -5.45 -9.99 3.12
N ILE A 64 -5.74 -9.80 4.42
CA ILE A 64 -7.04 -10.19 5.00
C ILE A 64 -8.17 -9.46 4.28
N ALA A 65 -8.02 -8.15 4.04
CA ALA A 65 -9.03 -7.38 3.34
C ALA A 65 -9.25 -7.87 1.90
N ALA A 66 -8.19 -8.14 1.16
CA ALA A 66 -8.27 -8.62 -0.23
C ALA A 66 -8.93 -10.00 -0.33
N LEU A 67 -8.66 -10.90 0.62
CA LEU A 67 -9.29 -12.23 0.67
C LEU A 67 -10.77 -12.17 1.05
N LEU A 68 -11.14 -11.26 1.96
CA LEU A 68 -12.51 -11.14 2.43
C LEU A 68 -13.40 -10.28 1.51
N GLN A 69 -12.82 -9.46 0.63
CA GLN A 69 -13.58 -8.56 -0.26
C GLN A 69 -14.60 -9.31 -1.12
N VAL A 70 -14.18 -10.36 -1.83
CA VAL A 70 -15.04 -11.13 -2.75
C VAL A 70 -16.24 -11.78 -2.03
N PRO A 71 -16.06 -12.57 -0.95
CA PRO A 71 -17.20 -13.20 -0.27
C PRO A 71 -18.12 -12.17 0.40
N ILE A 72 -17.57 -11.07 0.93
CA ILE A 72 -18.39 -10.03 1.55
C ILE A 72 -19.22 -9.28 0.51
N GLU A 73 -18.67 -8.99 -0.67
CA GLU A 73 -19.42 -8.40 -1.77
C GLU A 73 -20.53 -9.35 -2.25
N ALA A 74 -20.23 -10.65 -2.37
CA ALA A 74 -21.23 -11.66 -2.72
C ALA A 74 -22.39 -11.70 -1.71
N GLY A 75 -22.08 -11.66 -0.40
CA GLY A 75 -23.08 -11.59 0.66
C GLY A 75 -23.91 -10.30 0.63
N ALA A 76 -23.30 -9.17 0.30
CA ALA A 76 -24.00 -7.90 0.15
C ALA A 76 -25.00 -7.93 -1.02
N MET A 77 -24.68 -8.65 -2.11
CA MET A 77 -25.56 -8.81 -3.27
C MET A 77 -26.65 -9.87 -3.06
N ALA A 78 -26.38 -10.92 -2.27
CA ALA A 78 -27.26 -12.08 -2.13
C ALA A 78 -28.58 -11.80 -1.38
N GLU A 79 -28.65 -10.69 -0.64
CA GLU A 79 -29.80 -10.29 0.20
C GLU A 79 -30.32 -11.37 1.18
N SER A 80 -29.56 -12.43 1.41
CA SER A 80 -29.91 -13.61 2.22
C SER A 80 -29.24 -13.61 3.61
N GLY A 81 -28.83 -12.44 4.10
CA GLY A 81 -28.07 -12.30 5.33
C GLY A 81 -26.64 -12.85 5.21
N PHE A 82 -25.98 -13.13 6.34
CA PHE A 82 -24.56 -13.51 6.35
C PHE A 82 -24.22 -14.81 5.61
N MET A 83 -25.17 -15.74 5.48
CA MET A 83 -24.96 -16.97 4.71
C MET A 83 -24.80 -16.71 3.21
N GLY A 84 -25.29 -15.57 2.71
CA GLY A 84 -25.12 -15.17 1.31
C GLY A 84 -23.66 -15.01 0.87
N MET A 85 -22.71 -14.86 1.80
CA MET A 85 -21.28 -14.79 1.47
C MET A 85 -20.72 -16.09 0.86
N PHE A 86 -21.41 -17.21 1.10
CA PHE A 86 -21.04 -18.54 0.61
C PHE A 86 -21.97 -19.01 -0.51
N ASP A 87 -22.85 -18.15 -1.01
CA ASP A 87 -23.71 -18.47 -2.14
C ASP A 87 -22.85 -18.67 -3.40
N PRO A 88 -22.81 -19.88 -3.99
CA PRO A 88 -21.92 -20.16 -5.11
C PRO A 88 -22.23 -19.34 -6.35
N PHE A 89 -23.50 -19.01 -6.58
CA PHE A 89 -23.95 -18.23 -7.73
C PHE A 89 -23.50 -16.77 -7.60
N MET A 90 -23.67 -16.16 -6.43
CA MET A 90 -23.23 -14.79 -6.18
C MET A 90 -21.70 -14.69 -6.16
N LEU A 91 -21.00 -15.68 -5.63
CA LEU A 91 -19.54 -15.74 -5.69
C LEU A 91 -19.04 -15.81 -7.14
N GLU A 92 -19.67 -16.61 -8.01
CA GLU A 92 -19.32 -16.68 -9.43
C GLU A 92 -19.51 -15.33 -10.12
N ILE A 93 -20.65 -14.66 -9.87
CA ILE A 93 -20.92 -13.31 -10.39
C ILE A 93 -19.83 -12.33 -9.96
N VAL A 94 -19.49 -12.27 -8.67
CA VAL A 94 -18.46 -11.35 -8.16
C VAL A 94 -17.09 -11.71 -8.73
N TRP A 95 -16.77 -12.98 -8.91
CA TRP A 95 -15.48 -13.42 -9.47
C TRP A 95 -15.32 -13.05 -10.95
N GLN A 96 -16.42 -12.97 -11.70
CA GLN A 96 -16.45 -12.49 -13.08
C GLN A 96 -16.54 -10.95 -13.19
N SER A 97 -16.70 -10.24 -12.08
CA SER A 97 -16.76 -8.78 -12.03
C SER A 97 -15.37 -8.13 -11.92
N VAL A 98 -15.34 -6.80 -12.04
CA VAL A 98 -14.14 -5.97 -11.81
C VAL A 98 -13.51 -6.16 -10.44
N ILE A 99 -14.30 -6.54 -9.43
CA ILE A 99 -13.83 -6.81 -8.06
C ILE A 99 -13.04 -8.12 -8.04
N GLY A 100 -13.52 -9.13 -8.77
CA GLY A 100 -12.80 -10.38 -9.00
C GLY A 100 -11.47 -10.16 -9.72
N ASP A 101 -11.45 -9.37 -10.79
CA ASP A 101 -10.22 -9.02 -11.51
C ASP A 101 -9.22 -8.28 -10.60
N GLN A 102 -9.68 -7.30 -9.83
CA GLN A 102 -8.83 -6.64 -8.84
C GLN A 102 -8.25 -7.63 -7.82
N ALA A 103 -9.06 -8.54 -7.29
CA ALA A 103 -8.61 -9.54 -6.32
C ALA A 103 -7.54 -10.47 -6.92
N ARG A 104 -7.70 -10.91 -8.17
CA ARG A 104 -6.73 -11.78 -8.88
C ARG A 104 -5.35 -11.15 -9.01
N PHE A 105 -5.25 -9.83 -9.24
CA PHE A 105 -3.97 -9.13 -9.28
C PHE A 105 -3.43 -8.81 -7.88
N ARG A 106 -4.31 -8.43 -6.97
CA ARG A 106 -3.93 -7.89 -5.66
C ARG A 106 -3.49 -8.97 -4.67
N ILE A 107 -4.16 -10.11 -4.64
CA ILE A 107 -3.85 -11.20 -3.69
C ILE A 107 -2.42 -11.73 -3.90
N PRO A 108 -2.00 -12.12 -5.12
CA PRO A 108 -0.63 -12.59 -5.34
C PRO A 108 0.41 -11.52 -5.01
N ALA A 109 0.16 -10.26 -5.39
CA ALA A 109 1.08 -9.17 -5.13
C ALA A 109 1.27 -8.92 -3.62
N LEU A 110 0.20 -8.97 -2.83
CA LEU A 110 0.27 -8.86 -1.37
C LEU A 110 0.96 -10.04 -0.71
N ILE A 111 0.77 -11.27 -1.21
CA ILE A 111 1.47 -12.46 -0.71
C ILE A 111 2.97 -12.34 -0.96
N ILE A 112 3.38 -11.97 -2.18
CA ILE A 112 4.80 -11.77 -2.52
C ILE A 112 5.39 -10.62 -1.70
N ALA A 113 4.65 -9.52 -1.52
CA ALA A 113 5.07 -8.41 -0.68
C ALA A 113 5.24 -8.83 0.79
N LEU A 114 4.36 -9.69 1.31
CA LEU A 114 4.44 -10.22 2.68
C LEU A 114 5.67 -11.11 2.86
N ILE A 115 5.90 -12.05 1.94
CA ILE A 115 7.08 -12.93 1.95
C ILE A 115 8.35 -12.07 1.90
N SER A 116 8.42 -11.11 0.99
CA SER A 116 9.54 -10.18 0.88
C SER A 116 9.74 -9.37 2.17
N ALA A 117 8.68 -8.85 2.79
CA ALA A 117 8.77 -8.13 4.07
C ALA A 117 9.28 -9.02 5.21
N CYS A 118 8.86 -10.29 5.27
CA CYS A 118 9.34 -11.25 6.27
C CYS A 118 10.81 -11.62 6.07
N MET A 119 11.22 -11.83 4.83
CA MET A 119 12.60 -12.18 4.43
C MET A 119 13.59 -11.03 4.57
N TRP A 120 13.13 -9.79 4.77
CA TRP A 120 14.02 -8.66 4.99
C TRP A 120 14.79 -8.84 6.30
N ASN A 121 16.08 -9.15 6.18
CA ASN A 121 17.00 -9.18 7.31
C ASN A 121 17.56 -7.78 7.55
N VAL A 122 17.22 -7.20 8.70
CA VAL A 122 17.59 -5.83 9.08
C VAL A 122 19.03 -5.76 9.64
N GLU A 123 19.54 -6.87 10.15
CA GLU A 123 20.86 -6.97 10.78
C GLU A 123 21.95 -7.42 9.79
N SER A 124 21.55 -7.70 8.53
CA SER A 124 22.51 -8.09 7.50
C SER A 124 23.14 -6.86 6.86
N ASP A 125 24.47 -6.84 6.81
CA ASP A 125 25.26 -5.84 6.08
C ASP A 125 25.31 -6.13 4.55
N ASP A 126 24.57 -7.14 4.08
CA ASP A 126 24.46 -7.43 2.65
C ASP A 126 23.53 -6.40 1.96
N ASN A 127 24.17 -5.31 1.54
CA ASN A 127 23.53 -4.24 0.78
C ASN A 127 22.82 -4.77 -0.48
N VAL A 128 23.33 -5.82 -1.15
CA VAL A 128 22.73 -6.36 -2.38
C VAL A 128 21.39 -7.03 -2.07
N ALA A 129 21.31 -7.84 -1.01
CA ALA A 129 20.06 -8.44 -0.57
C ALA A 129 19.02 -7.37 -0.18
N GLY A 130 19.45 -6.30 0.49
CA GLY A 130 18.61 -5.16 0.85
C GLY A 130 18.01 -4.44 -0.38
N TYR A 131 18.82 -4.15 -1.39
CA TYR A 131 18.36 -3.52 -2.64
C TYR A 131 17.41 -4.42 -3.42
N LYS A 132 17.73 -5.73 -3.54
CA LYS A 132 16.84 -6.70 -4.20
C LYS A 132 15.48 -6.77 -3.51
N ASN A 133 15.46 -6.82 -2.18
CA ASN A 133 14.24 -6.81 -1.39
C ASN A 133 13.41 -5.54 -1.66
N GLY A 134 14.06 -4.37 -1.64
CA GLY A 134 13.42 -3.08 -1.95
C GLY A 134 12.82 -3.04 -3.36
N ALA A 135 13.53 -3.57 -4.36
CA ALA A 135 13.04 -3.65 -5.73
C ALA A 135 11.80 -4.55 -5.86
N VAL A 136 11.77 -5.72 -5.19
CA VAL A 136 10.59 -6.58 -5.18
C VAL A 136 9.39 -5.86 -4.56
N ILE A 137 9.59 -5.17 -3.43
CA ILE A 137 8.51 -4.39 -2.78
C ILE A 137 8.01 -3.27 -3.71
N LEU A 138 8.90 -2.56 -4.40
CA LEU A 138 8.51 -1.52 -5.35
C LEU A 138 7.67 -2.07 -6.51
N ILE A 139 8.06 -3.22 -7.08
CA ILE A 139 7.32 -3.87 -8.16
C ILE A 139 5.94 -4.29 -7.66
N MET A 140 5.85 -4.94 -6.49
CA MET A 140 4.57 -5.36 -5.90
C MET A 140 3.68 -4.16 -5.57
N LEU A 141 4.24 -3.06 -5.08
CA LEU A 141 3.52 -1.81 -4.87
C LEU A 141 2.89 -1.29 -6.18
N GLY A 142 3.64 -1.36 -7.29
CA GLY A 142 3.14 -1.04 -8.62
C GLY A 142 1.95 -1.92 -9.04
N PHE A 143 2.03 -3.24 -8.86
CA PHE A 143 0.92 -4.15 -9.15
C PHE A 143 -0.33 -3.87 -8.29
N ILE A 144 -0.14 -3.62 -7.00
CA ILE A 144 -1.23 -3.27 -6.09
C ILE A 144 -1.87 -1.94 -6.50
N ALA A 145 -1.07 -0.91 -6.79
CA ALA A 145 -1.55 0.39 -7.26
C ALA A 145 -2.31 0.27 -8.58
N TYR A 146 -1.78 -0.51 -9.53
CA TYR A 146 -2.40 -0.74 -10.83
C TYR A 146 -3.75 -1.45 -10.70
N SER A 147 -3.92 -2.33 -9.71
CA SER A 147 -5.21 -3.03 -9.47
C SER A 147 -6.38 -2.07 -9.18
N PHE A 148 -6.11 -0.84 -8.71
CA PHE A 148 -7.13 0.18 -8.52
C PHE A 148 -7.64 0.79 -9.83
N THR A 149 -6.88 0.66 -10.93
CA THR A 149 -7.29 1.16 -12.25
C THR A 149 -8.39 0.32 -12.90
N PHE A 150 -8.63 -0.90 -12.42
CA PHE A 150 -9.70 -1.77 -12.89
C PHE A 150 -11.10 -1.33 -12.42
N THR A 151 -11.17 -0.44 -11.43
CA THR A 151 -12.42 0.01 -10.83
C THR A 151 -12.67 1.49 -11.15
N GLY A 152 -13.90 1.83 -11.55
CA GLY A 152 -14.33 3.21 -11.85
C GLY A 152 -14.24 3.59 -13.33
N HIS A 153 -14.49 4.87 -13.64
CA HIS A 153 -14.48 5.39 -15.03
C HIS A 153 -13.15 5.14 -15.76
N SER A 154 -12.03 5.05 -15.01
CA SER A 154 -10.71 4.76 -15.55
C SER A 154 -10.54 3.34 -16.11
N ALA A 155 -11.50 2.43 -15.89
CA ALA A 155 -11.42 1.06 -16.40
C ALA A 155 -11.45 0.99 -17.94
N ASN A 156 -12.21 1.90 -18.59
CA ASN A 156 -12.32 1.99 -20.05
C ASN A 156 -11.36 3.01 -20.68
N GLU A 157 -10.55 3.70 -19.87
CA GLU A 157 -9.64 4.74 -20.35
C GLU A 157 -8.34 4.16 -20.93
N ASN A 158 -7.66 5.00 -21.72
CA ASN A 158 -6.40 4.68 -22.37
C ASN A 158 -5.32 4.24 -21.34
N GLY A 159 -4.37 3.40 -21.76
CA GLY A 159 -3.30 2.90 -20.89
C GLY A 159 -2.48 4.01 -20.22
N LEU A 160 -2.34 5.17 -20.87
CA LEU A 160 -1.69 6.35 -20.30
C LEU A 160 -2.42 6.89 -19.05
N VAL A 161 -3.76 6.96 -19.09
CA VAL A 161 -4.58 7.42 -17.95
C VAL A 161 -4.42 6.47 -16.76
N LYS A 162 -4.42 5.15 -17.03
CA LYS A 162 -4.19 4.13 -16.00
C LYS A 162 -2.80 4.25 -15.37
N SER A 163 -1.76 4.50 -16.18
CA SER A 163 -0.41 4.75 -15.66
C SER A 163 -0.35 6.01 -14.82
N ILE A 164 -0.92 7.14 -15.28
CA ILE A 164 -0.96 8.40 -14.52
C ILE A 164 -1.66 8.20 -13.18
N LEU A 165 -2.82 7.53 -13.16
CA LEU A 165 -3.55 7.23 -11.94
C LEU A 165 -2.73 6.33 -10.99
N THR A 166 -2.04 5.32 -11.51
CA THR A 166 -1.17 4.45 -10.72
C THR A 166 -0.05 5.26 -10.04
N PHE A 167 0.63 6.13 -10.79
CA PHE A 167 1.65 7.02 -10.24
C PHE A 167 1.07 7.99 -9.20
N HIS A 168 -0.10 8.56 -9.45
CA HIS A 168 -0.80 9.43 -8.52
C HIS A 168 -1.08 8.72 -7.19
N LEU A 169 -1.59 7.49 -7.23
CA LEU A 169 -1.85 6.69 -6.03
C LEU A 169 -0.58 6.36 -5.26
N ILE A 170 0.50 5.98 -5.95
CA ILE A 170 1.80 5.71 -5.31
C ILE A 170 2.35 6.99 -4.66
N ALA A 171 2.22 8.14 -5.31
CA ALA A 171 2.65 9.43 -4.79
C ALA A 171 1.90 9.81 -3.50
N ILE A 172 0.56 9.73 -3.48
CA ILE A 172 -0.24 9.97 -2.27
C ILE A 172 0.13 8.97 -1.18
N ALA A 173 0.21 7.68 -1.53
CA ALA A 173 0.53 6.62 -0.58
C ALA A 173 1.91 6.79 0.05
N SER A 174 2.90 7.20 -0.75
CA SER A 174 4.26 7.47 -0.26
C SER A 174 4.29 8.66 0.69
N TRP A 175 3.56 9.73 0.36
CA TRP A 175 3.51 10.94 1.20
C TRP A 175 2.76 10.71 2.51
N LEU A 176 1.56 10.13 2.48
CA LEU A 176 0.79 9.84 3.70
C LEU A 176 1.45 8.73 4.54
N GLY A 177 2.01 7.71 3.87
CA GLY A 177 2.55 6.53 4.53
C GLY A 177 3.85 6.77 5.28
N SER A 178 4.62 7.77 4.88
CA SER A 178 5.87 8.12 5.55
C SER A 178 5.65 8.92 6.84
N LEU A 179 4.48 9.55 7.03
CA LEU A 179 4.23 10.43 8.19
C LEU A 179 4.36 9.69 9.52
N TRP A 180 3.82 8.48 9.61
CA TRP A 180 3.89 7.68 10.84
C TRP A 180 5.31 7.20 11.18
N PRO A 181 6.08 6.61 10.23
CA PRO A 181 7.51 6.40 10.38
C PRO A 181 8.31 7.65 10.74
N LEU A 182 7.99 8.80 10.14
CA LEU A 182 8.68 10.06 10.40
C LEU A 182 8.46 10.51 11.84
N TYR A 183 7.22 10.40 12.35
CA TYR A 183 6.93 10.64 13.76
C TYR A 183 7.74 9.73 14.69
N LYS A 184 7.83 8.43 14.37
CA LYS A 184 8.63 7.48 15.15
C LYS A 184 10.14 7.73 15.06
N SER A 185 10.61 8.26 13.93
CA SER A 185 12.02 8.63 13.77
C SER A 185 12.49 9.60 14.87
N CYS A 186 11.63 10.54 15.30
CA CYS A 186 11.92 11.48 16.40
C CYS A 186 12.22 10.81 17.75
N THR A 187 11.76 9.57 17.93
CA THR A 187 11.95 8.80 19.18
C THR A 187 13.07 7.77 19.10
N LEU A 188 13.41 7.31 17.89
CA LEU A 188 14.32 6.18 17.69
C LEU A 188 15.69 6.61 17.14
N LEU A 189 15.76 7.75 16.45
CA LEU A 189 16.98 8.28 15.84
C LEU A 189 17.50 9.51 16.62
N PRO A 190 18.82 9.78 16.58
CA PRO A 190 19.37 10.99 17.17
C PRO A 190 18.91 12.25 16.42
N THR A 191 18.92 13.38 17.13
CA THR A 191 18.38 14.66 16.63
C THR A 191 19.01 15.15 15.33
N SER A 192 20.30 14.90 15.12
CA SER A 192 21.02 15.22 13.87
C SER A 192 20.40 14.53 12.66
N GLU A 193 20.01 13.27 12.84
CA GLU A 193 19.49 12.40 11.78
C GLU A 193 18.02 12.65 11.51
N VAL A 194 17.24 12.89 12.56
CA VAL A 194 15.85 13.34 12.43
C VAL A 194 15.78 14.64 11.64
N LYS A 195 16.66 15.61 11.95
CA LYS A 195 16.73 16.89 11.21
C LYS A 195 17.04 16.67 9.73
N ARG A 196 18.01 15.78 9.42
CA ARG A 196 18.33 15.43 8.03
C ARG A 196 17.15 14.76 7.33
N LEU A 197 16.50 13.79 7.98
CA LEU A 197 15.39 13.03 7.45
C LEU A 197 14.18 13.94 7.18
N MET A 198 13.85 14.84 8.10
CA MET A 198 12.78 15.83 7.93
C MET A 198 13.09 16.83 6.80
N HIS A 199 14.33 17.30 6.68
CA HIS A 199 14.72 18.20 5.59
C HIS A 199 14.61 17.50 4.23
N TYR A 200 15.12 16.27 4.13
CA TYR A 200 15.06 15.48 2.91
C TYR A 200 13.61 15.09 2.57
N PHE A 201 12.79 14.77 3.58
CA PHE A 201 11.36 14.50 3.40
C PHE A 201 10.65 15.72 2.81
N GLY A 202 10.94 16.92 3.33
CA GLY A 202 10.37 18.16 2.83
C GLY A 202 10.71 18.41 1.35
N GLN A 203 11.96 18.18 0.94
CA GLN A 203 12.37 18.30 -0.45
C GLN A 203 11.61 17.30 -1.36
N LEU A 204 11.53 16.03 -0.94
CA LEU A 204 10.78 15.01 -1.68
C LEU A 204 9.28 15.30 -1.70
N ALA A 205 8.71 15.80 -0.60
CA ALA A 205 7.30 16.14 -0.50
C ALA A 205 6.91 17.24 -1.50
N ILE A 206 7.77 18.24 -1.74
CA ILE A 206 7.52 19.26 -2.78
C ILE A 206 7.40 18.60 -4.16
N VAL A 207 8.34 17.71 -4.49
CA VAL A 207 8.32 16.98 -5.78
C VAL A 207 7.07 16.11 -5.88
N ILE A 208 6.74 15.36 -4.83
CA ILE A 208 5.55 14.50 -4.78
C ILE A 208 4.28 15.35 -4.98
N VAL A 209 4.11 16.45 -4.26
CA VAL A 209 2.94 17.34 -4.39
C VAL A 209 2.83 17.92 -5.80
N PHE A 210 3.95 18.30 -6.42
CA PHE A 210 3.94 18.79 -7.80
C PHE A 210 3.49 17.72 -8.80
N VAL A 211 3.98 16.49 -8.65
CA VAL A 211 3.53 15.33 -9.44
C VAL A 211 2.04 15.07 -9.21
N LEU A 212 1.55 15.19 -7.98
CA LEU A 212 0.14 15.03 -7.63
C LEU A 212 -0.75 16.08 -8.31
N LEU A 213 -0.31 17.35 -8.34
CA LEU A 213 -1.04 18.42 -9.00
C LEU A 213 -1.11 18.21 -10.51
N ILE A 214 0.02 17.91 -11.15
CA ILE A 214 0.05 17.67 -12.60
C ILE A 214 -0.82 16.45 -12.96
N SER A 215 -0.62 15.32 -12.28
CA SER A 215 -1.41 14.11 -12.54
C SER A 215 -2.90 14.32 -12.28
N GLY A 216 -3.26 15.01 -11.19
CA GLY A 216 -4.65 15.36 -10.90
C GLY A 216 -5.29 16.25 -11.97
N LEU A 217 -4.57 17.27 -12.45
CA LEU A 217 -5.04 18.13 -13.54
C LEU A 217 -5.22 17.35 -14.84
N THR A 218 -4.26 16.48 -15.20
CA THR A 218 -4.36 15.66 -16.42
C THR A 218 -5.50 14.65 -16.38
N LEU A 219 -5.94 14.22 -15.19
CA LEU A 219 -7.08 13.32 -15.03
C LEU A 219 -8.43 14.06 -15.10
N LEU A 220 -8.42 15.39 -14.94
CA LEU A 220 -9.63 16.24 -15.06
C LEU A 220 -9.88 16.71 -16.50
N LEU A 221 -8.84 16.76 -17.33
CA LEU A 221 -8.88 17.16 -18.75
C LEU A 221 -9.22 15.97 -19.64
#